data_AF-A0A2V9NK55-F1
#
_entry.id   AF-A0A2V9NK55-F1
#
_cell.length_a   1.000
_cell.length_b   1.000
_cell.length_c   1.000
_cell.angle_alpha   90.00
_cell.angle_beta   90.00
_cell.angle_gamma   90.00
#
_symmetry.space_group_name_H-M   'P 1'
#
loop_
_entity.id
_entity.type
_entity.pdbx_description
1 polymer ?
#
loop_
_entity_poly.entity_id
_entity_poly.type
_entity_poly.pdbx_seq_one_letter_code
_entity_poly.pdbx_strand_id
1 'polypeptide(L)'
;MRAVSVVTVLVVCLASIPGRGQDANALDITRLSRELDETRRQLAESQKQVQQLRQDVDELRQQLRGLQLPAEATTVAAADQDPSFLAAKIAELHQDKVESTSKYPVRVSGLVLFNSYVNRGSVSAADVPVLAFPRSPGIPNGSIGATVSQTLLGISVKGPVVLGARTSADASIDFSGGNPPVSYGVTAGLIRLRTANAHIDWSNTSLKIGQDAPFFSPLSPTSYATVAEPSFSWAGNLWVWTPQVEVEHRIALNTDSSLTFQGGLLDPLTEESASFQFRSPSAGELSRVPAIAGRVAWARHSASTFPFTLGLGGYRARQQYGSFPDLNSWTVNADFDANISTFIEVSGEWYRGQAVGGLGGGIWMSVIYPNSAPPYSGIHALRSTGGWAQLKVRPTQQWEFNGAIGQDENDGKDLRFFPTAYASYGFSPFQKNAARFVNAIYRPRAS
;
A
#
# COMPACT_ATOMS: atom_id res chain seq x y z
N MET A 1 -14.06 22.53 34.77
CA MET A 1 -13.53 23.75 35.43
C MET A 1 -12.34 24.25 34.63
N ARG A 2 -12.42 25.54 34.22
CA ARG A 2 -11.38 26.47 33.75
C ARG A 2 -10.16 25.92 33.01
N ALA A 3 -10.11 26.21 31.72
CA ALA A 3 -8.91 26.16 30.89
C ALA A 3 -7.86 27.18 31.39
N VAL A 4 -6.61 26.72 31.51
CA VAL A 4 -5.44 27.56 31.78
C VAL A 4 -4.43 27.27 30.67
N SER A 5 -4.24 28.23 29.78
CA SER A 5 -3.19 28.21 28.76
C SER A 5 -1.92 28.78 29.40
N VAL A 6 -0.86 27.96 29.49
CA VAL A 6 0.48 28.43 29.87
C VAL A 6 1.36 28.35 28.64
N VAL A 7 1.79 29.52 28.16
CA VAL A 7 2.82 29.68 27.12
C VAL A 7 4.16 29.74 27.83
N THR A 8 5.01 28.73 27.66
CA THR A 8 6.38 28.73 28.18
C THR A 8 7.35 28.96 27.02
N VAL A 9 8.05 30.09 27.07
CA VAL A 9 9.11 30.51 26.14
C VAL A 9 10.42 29.81 26.51
N LEU A 10 11.08 29.24 25.51
CA LEU A 10 12.33 28.49 25.60
C LEU A 10 13.52 29.46 25.82
N VAL A 11 14.29 29.29 26.90
CA VAL A 11 15.61 29.93 27.09
C VAL A 11 16.67 28.84 27.01
N VAL A 12 17.52 28.90 25.99
CA VAL A 12 18.66 28.00 25.80
C VAL A 12 19.83 28.53 26.63
N CYS A 13 20.14 27.86 27.74
CA CYS A 13 21.39 28.07 28.48
C CYS A 13 22.44 27.07 27.99
N LEU A 14 23.49 27.57 27.33
CA LEU A 14 24.70 26.82 27.00
C LEU A 14 25.49 26.54 28.28
N ALA A 15 25.60 25.27 28.67
CA ALA A 15 26.49 24.83 29.73
C ALA A 15 27.81 24.29 29.13
N SER A 16 28.91 24.90 29.53
CA SER A 16 30.29 24.58 29.15
C SER A 16 30.77 23.28 29.83
N ILE A 17 31.25 22.30 29.06
CA ILE A 17 31.94 21.11 29.58
C ILE A 17 33.46 21.34 29.48
N PRO A 18 34.26 21.13 30.54
CA PRO A 18 35.71 21.30 30.47
C PRO A 18 36.36 20.08 29.80
N GLY A 19 37.00 20.29 28.66
CA GLY A 19 37.84 19.31 27.98
C GLY A 19 39.22 19.19 28.63
N ARG A 20 39.66 17.96 28.93
CA ARG A 20 41.04 17.63 29.29
C ARG A 20 41.96 17.91 28.10
N GLY A 21 42.99 18.73 28.29
CA GLY A 21 44.04 18.96 27.30
C GLY A 21 44.96 17.74 27.16
N GLN A 22 45.07 17.21 25.95
CA GLN A 22 46.21 16.40 25.51
C GLN A 22 47.12 17.31 24.69
N ASP A 23 48.40 17.34 25.06
CA ASP A 23 49.44 18.12 24.39
C ASP A 23 49.55 17.73 22.91
N ALA A 24 49.11 18.63 22.03
CA ALA A 24 49.26 18.49 20.58
C ALA A 24 50.70 18.88 20.18
N ASN A 25 51.47 17.90 19.73
CA ASN A 25 52.80 18.15 19.16
C ASN A 25 52.68 19.03 17.90
N ALA A 26 53.66 19.91 17.66
CA ALA A 26 53.68 20.84 16.52
C ALA A 26 53.51 20.16 15.13
N LEU A 27 53.77 18.85 15.05
CA LEU A 27 53.56 18.01 13.87
C LEU A 27 52.06 17.78 13.55
N ASP A 28 51.19 17.66 14.57
CA ASP A 28 49.75 17.45 14.38
C ASP A 28 49.04 18.74 13.94
N ILE A 29 49.46 19.90 14.46
CA ILE A 29 48.92 21.21 14.04
C ILE A 29 49.23 21.47 12.55
N THR A 30 50.44 21.11 12.10
CA THR A 30 50.86 21.28 10.70
C THR A 30 50.15 20.32 9.74
N ARG A 31 49.75 19.14 10.22
CA ARG A 31 48.95 18.17 9.45
C ARG A 31 47.50 18.63 9.35
N LEU A 32 46.89 19.02 10.47
CA LEU A 32 45.54 19.55 10.52
C LEU A 32 45.37 20.81 9.67
N SER A 33 46.34 21.72 9.67
CA SER A 33 46.28 22.91 8.81
C SER A 33 46.29 22.56 7.32
N ARG A 34 47.04 21.53 6.93
CA ARG A 34 47.12 21.04 5.55
C ARG A 34 45.80 20.39 5.10
N GLU A 35 45.19 19.57 5.96
CA GLU A 35 43.89 18.94 5.71
C GLU A 35 42.75 19.99 5.64
N LEU A 36 42.83 21.06 6.45
CA LEU A 36 41.87 22.17 6.40
C LEU A 36 41.97 22.99 5.11
N ASP A 37 43.20 23.24 4.62
CA ASP A 37 43.41 23.93 3.35
C ASP A 37 42.94 23.08 2.16
N GLU A 38 43.14 21.76 2.21
CA GLU A 38 42.63 20.84 1.19
C GLU A 38 41.10 20.78 1.18
N THR A 39 40.47 20.72 2.36
CA THR A 39 39.00 20.76 2.51
C THR A 39 38.41 22.08 2.00
N ARG A 40 39.08 23.21 2.27
CA ARG A 40 38.66 24.53 1.76
C ARG A 40 38.74 24.61 0.23
N ARG A 41 39.74 23.99 -0.39
CA ARG A 41 39.86 23.92 -1.85
C ARG A 41 38.75 23.06 -2.46
N GLN A 42 38.48 21.89 -1.89
CA GLN A 42 37.37 21.03 -2.32
C GLN A 42 36.01 21.72 -2.19
N LEU A 43 35.80 22.49 -1.12
CA LEU A 43 34.56 23.24 -0.93
C LEU A 43 34.41 24.37 -1.95
N ALA A 44 35.49 25.09 -2.27
CA ALA A 44 35.47 26.12 -3.30
C ALA A 44 35.19 25.55 -4.70
N GLU A 45 35.74 24.36 -5.00
CA GLU A 45 35.48 23.65 -6.25
C GLU A 45 34.03 23.14 -6.34
N SER A 46 33.50 22.58 -5.24
CA SER A 46 32.10 22.16 -5.15
C SER A 46 31.14 23.34 -5.31
N GLN A 47 31.42 24.49 -4.68
CA GLN A 47 30.62 25.70 -4.86
C GLN A 47 30.61 26.17 -6.32
N LYS A 48 31.74 26.09 -7.02
CA LYS A 48 31.85 26.43 -8.43
C LYS A 48 31.02 25.48 -9.31
N GLN A 49 31.05 24.18 -9.03
CA GLN A 49 30.22 23.18 -9.74
C GLN A 49 28.72 23.42 -9.51
N VAL A 50 28.30 23.73 -8.28
CA VAL A 50 26.90 24.05 -7.97
C VAL A 50 26.44 25.32 -8.69
N GLN A 51 27.31 26.32 -8.82
CA GLN A 51 27.00 27.56 -9.52
C GLN A 51 26.86 27.34 -11.03
N GLN A 52 27.68 26.45 -11.60
CA GLN A 52 27.63 26.06 -13.01
C GLN A 52 26.37 25.25 -13.33
N LEU A 53 26.02 24.27 -12.49
CA LEU A 53 24.74 23.53 -12.57
C LEU A 53 23.52 24.44 -12.51
N ARG A 54 23.55 25.49 -11.68
CA ARG A 54 22.45 26.48 -11.64
C ARG A 54 22.33 27.27 -12.94
N GLN A 55 23.45 27.64 -13.56
CA GLN A 55 23.45 28.31 -14.86
C GLN A 55 22.90 27.40 -15.95
N ASP A 56 23.32 26.13 -15.99
CA ASP A 56 22.84 25.16 -16.97
C ASP A 56 21.32 24.93 -16.84
N VAL A 57 20.79 24.87 -15.61
CA VAL A 57 19.36 24.72 -15.33
C VAL A 57 18.57 25.96 -15.77
N ASP A 58 19.11 27.16 -15.57
CA ASP A 58 18.46 28.40 -16.00
C ASP A 58 18.48 28.55 -17.53
N GLU A 59 19.55 28.09 -18.20
CA GLU A 59 19.64 28.05 -19.67
C GLU A 59 18.65 27.04 -20.27
N LEU A 60 18.51 25.85 -19.68
CA LEU A 60 17.48 24.87 -20.06
C LEU A 60 16.06 25.41 -19.87
N ARG A 61 15.81 26.14 -18.78
CA ARG A 61 14.51 26.80 -18.53
C ARG A 61 14.21 27.88 -19.56
N GLN A 62 15.21 28.63 -20.02
CA GLN A 62 15.03 29.62 -21.08
C GLN A 62 14.74 28.97 -22.43
N GLN A 63 15.40 27.84 -22.76
CA GLN A 63 15.10 27.07 -23.97
C GLN A 63 13.67 26.49 -23.97
N LEU A 64 13.17 26.06 -22.81
CA LEU A 64 11.80 25.54 -22.66
C LEU A 64 10.71 26.63 -22.74
N ARG A 65 11.03 27.89 -22.43
CA ARG A 65 10.07 29.01 -22.58
C ARG A 65 9.84 29.43 -24.04
N GLY A 66 10.66 28.97 -24.99
CA GLY A 66 10.51 29.28 -26.42
C GLY A 66 9.56 28.34 -27.19
N LEU A 67 9.07 27.26 -26.56
CA LEU A 67 8.21 26.26 -27.18
C LEU A 67 6.77 26.40 -26.66
N GLN A 68 6.01 27.34 -27.20
CA GLN A 68 4.55 27.35 -27.07
C GLN A 68 3.95 26.35 -28.08
N LEU A 69 3.36 25.26 -27.59
CA LEU A 69 2.51 24.36 -28.39
C LEU A 69 1.15 24.15 -27.68
N PRO A 70 0.06 23.92 -28.44
CA PRO A 70 -1.31 24.06 -27.95
C PRO A 70 -1.71 22.89 -27.05
N ALA A 71 -2.51 23.20 -26.02
CA ALA A 71 -3.15 22.20 -25.17
C ALA A 71 -4.30 21.53 -25.94
N GLU A 72 -4.08 20.31 -26.44
CA GLU A 72 -5.15 19.41 -26.87
C GLU A 72 -5.57 18.51 -25.70
N ALA A 73 -6.84 18.64 -25.33
CA ALA A 73 -7.50 17.79 -24.34
C ALA A 73 -7.56 16.34 -24.83
N THR A 74 -6.89 15.41 -24.14
CA THR A 74 -7.23 13.99 -24.25
C THR A 74 -6.98 13.23 -22.95
N THR A 75 -7.91 12.30 -22.68
CA THR A 75 -7.89 11.20 -21.70
C THR A 75 -8.44 11.44 -20.29
N VAL A 76 -9.77 11.60 -20.20
CA VAL A 76 -10.54 11.23 -18.99
C VAL A 76 -10.93 9.74 -18.99
N ALA A 77 -10.92 9.07 -20.16
CA ALA A 77 -11.41 7.69 -20.30
C ALA A 77 -10.46 6.58 -19.78
N ALA A 78 -9.18 6.88 -19.51
CA ALA A 78 -8.22 5.89 -19.00
C ALA A 78 -8.23 5.78 -17.46
N ALA A 79 -8.77 6.78 -16.76
CA ALA A 79 -8.87 6.78 -15.30
C ALA A 79 -9.98 5.86 -14.76
N ASP A 80 -10.92 5.44 -15.62
CA ASP A 80 -12.08 4.61 -15.26
C ASP A 80 -11.78 3.09 -15.23
N GLN A 81 -10.54 2.66 -15.50
CA GLN A 81 -10.19 1.23 -15.60
C GLN A 81 -9.54 0.65 -14.33
N ASP A 82 -9.22 1.48 -13.33
CA ASP A 82 -8.58 1.02 -12.10
C ASP A 82 -9.60 1.03 -10.94
N PRO A 83 -10.08 -0.14 -10.49
CA PRO A 83 -11.05 -0.24 -9.39
C PRO A 83 -10.44 0.17 -8.04
N SER A 84 -9.11 0.35 -7.95
CA SER A 84 -8.46 0.72 -6.70
C SER A 84 -8.58 2.22 -6.43
N PHE A 85 -9.14 2.58 -5.27
CA PHE A 85 -9.32 3.98 -4.83
C PHE A 85 -8.03 4.81 -4.94
N LEU A 86 -6.89 4.24 -4.51
CA LEU A 86 -5.63 4.97 -4.47
C LEU A 86 -5.08 5.27 -5.86
N ALA A 87 -5.12 4.32 -6.80
CA ALA A 87 -4.65 4.56 -8.16
C ALA A 87 -5.53 5.62 -8.85
N ALA A 88 -6.86 5.49 -8.73
CA ALA A 88 -7.80 6.48 -9.25
C ALA A 88 -7.55 7.88 -8.64
N LYS A 89 -7.26 7.94 -7.33
CA LYS A 89 -7.08 9.21 -6.64
C LYS A 89 -5.73 9.86 -6.91
N ILE A 90 -4.67 9.07 -7.07
CA ILE A 90 -3.39 9.54 -7.59
C ILE A 90 -3.64 10.12 -8.98
N ALA A 91 -4.22 9.37 -9.91
CA ALA A 91 -4.56 9.83 -11.26
C ALA A 91 -5.35 11.15 -11.28
N GLU A 92 -6.37 11.30 -10.42
CA GLU A 92 -7.21 12.50 -10.30
C GLU A 92 -6.46 13.74 -9.74
N LEU A 93 -5.51 13.54 -8.83
CA LEU A 93 -4.74 14.63 -8.22
C LEU A 93 -3.64 15.21 -9.14
N HIS A 94 -3.50 14.67 -10.35
CA HIS A 94 -2.50 15.11 -11.30
C HIS A 94 -3.01 16.15 -12.29
N GLN A 95 -2.35 17.31 -12.27
CA GLN A 95 -2.16 18.11 -13.48
C GLN A 95 -0.93 17.58 -14.21
N ASP A 96 -1.05 17.25 -15.49
CA ASP A 96 0.07 16.82 -16.35
C ASP A 96 1.14 17.91 -16.37
N LYS A 97 2.19 17.77 -15.54
CA LYS A 97 3.18 18.83 -15.34
C LYS A 97 4.58 18.49 -15.82
N VAL A 98 4.83 17.23 -16.16
CA VAL A 98 6.07 16.79 -16.82
C VAL A 98 5.75 15.59 -17.72
N GLU A 99 5.42 15.85 -18.98
CA GLU A 99 5.62 14.85 -20.02
C GLU A 99 7.06 14.99 -20.52
N SER A 100 7.84 13.92 -20.42
CA SER A 100 9.15 13.88 -21.09
C SER A 100 8.93 13.94 -22.60
N THR A 101 9.64 14.81 -23.32
CA THR A 101 9.71 14.88 -24.81
C THR A 101 10.42 13.65 -25.42
N SER A 102 10.39 12.51 -24.73
CA SER A 102 10.89 11.22 -25.15
C SER A 102 9.97 10.59 -26.19
N LYS A 103 10.53 9.70 -27.03
CA LYS A 103 9.76 8.81 -27.91
C LYS A 103 8.71 7.99 -27.16
N TYR A 104 8.95 7.76 -25.87
CA TYR A 104 8.06 7.08 -24.93
C TYR A 104 7.77 8.04 -23.77
N PRO A 105 6.59 8.69 -23.74
CA PRO A 105 6.22 9.63 -22.70
C PRO A 105 6.30 8.97 -21.32
N VAL A 106 6.98 9.66 -20.41
CA VAL A 106 7.10 9.31 -18.99
C VAL A 106 6.32 10.33 -18.20
N ARG A 107 5.50 9.86 -17.26
CA ARG A 107 4.72 10.66 -16.31
C ARG A 107 5.15 10.32 -14.89
N VAL A 108 5.33 11.36 -14.08
CA VAL A 108 5.58 11.21 -12.64
C VAL A 108 4.32 11.64 -11.89
N SER A 109 3.93 10.82 -10.93
CA SER A 109 2.72 10.93 -10.11
C SER A 109 3.05 10.82 -8.63
N GLY A 110 2.09 11.10 -7.74
CA GLY A 110 2.30 11.04 -6.30
C GLY A 110 1.31 11.84 -5.46
N LEU A 111 1.34 11.55 -4.17
CA LEU A 111 0.55 12.17 -3.11
C LEU A 111 1.47 12.43 -1.92
N VAL A 112 1.75 13.70 -1.61
CA VAL A 112 2.39 14.06 -0.33
C VAL A 112 1.33 14.01 0.76
N LEU A 113 1.53 13.16 1.75
CA LEU A 113 0.53 12.90 2.78
C LEU A 113 1.12 13.13 4.16
N PHE A 114 0.52 14.07 4.90
CA PHE A 114 0.75 14.27 6.33
C PHE A 114 -0.42 13.67 7.09
N ASN A 115 -0.16 12.66 7.91
CA ASN A 115 -1.15 12.08 8.81
C ASN A 115 -0.80 12.47 10.24
N SER A 116 -1.80 12.89 11.01
CA SER A 116 -1.72 13.00 12.47
C SER A 116 -2.80 12.14 13.10
N TYR A 117 -2.52 11.59 14.27
CA TYR A 117 -3.40 10.63 14.92
C TYR A 117 -3.38 10.75 16.44
N VAL A 118 -4.46 10.28 17.05
CA VAL A 118 -4.57 10.02 18.49
C VAL A 118 -5.17 8.63 18.65
N ASN A 119 -4.40 7.70 19.21
CA ASN A 119 -4.85 6.37 19.54
C ASN A 119 -5.29 6.30 21.00
N ARG A 120 -6.37 5.56 21.26
CA ARG A 120 -6.80 5.20 22.61
C ARG A 120 -6.61 3.70 22.80
N GLY A 121 -5.92 3.29 23.86
CA GLY A 121 -5.62 1.87 24.13
C GLY A 121 -4.34 1.39 23.44
N SER A 122 -4.16 0.07 23.40
CA SER A 122 -2.98 -0.58 22.84
C SER A 122 -3.27 -1.03 21.41
N VAL A 123 -2.37 -0.75 20.47
CA VAL A 123 -2.54 -1.04 19.03
C VAL A 123 -1.29 -1.69 18.44
N SER A 124 -1.42 -2.41 17.32
CA SER A 124 -0.29 -3.06 16.63
C SER A 124 0.73 -2.09 16.04
N ALA A 125 0.26 -0.97 15.51
CA ALA A 125 1.09 0.10 15.00
C ALA A 125 0.44 1.44 15.34
N ALA A 126 1.25 2.43 15.70
CA ALA A 126 0.73 3.75 16.08
C ALA A 126 0.23 4.54 14.87
N ASP A 127 0.95 4.49 13.75
CA ASP A 127 0.67 5.29 12.56
C ASP A 127 -0.52 4.76 11.74
N VAL A 128 -0.64 3.42 11.65
CA VAL A 128 -1.70 2.72 10.91
C VAL A 128 -2.18 1.51 11.74
N PRO A 129 -3.06 1.71 12.72
CA PRO A 129 -3.54 0.62 13.57
C PRO A 129 -4.38 -0.40 12.79
N VAL A 130 -3.99 -1.68 12.82
CA VAL A 130 -4.76 -2.80 12.22
C VAL A 130 -5.31 -3.79 13.25
N LEU A 131 -4.72 -3.83 14.45
CA LEU A 131 -5.19 -4.62 15.59
C LEU A 131 -5.25 -3.76 16.85
N ALA A 132 -6.22 -4.06 17.71
CA ALA A 132 -6.34 -3.51 19.05
C ALA A 132 -6.09 -4.61 20.09
N PHE A 133 -5.29 -4.31 21.10
CA PHE A 133 -4.93 -5.25 22.16
C PHE A 133 -5.54 -4.86 23.51
N PRO A 134 -5.77 -5.84 24.41
CA PRO A 134 -6.16 -5.57 25.79
C PRO A 134 -5.17 -4.63 26.49
N ARG A 135 -5.69 -3.83 27.43
CA ARG A 135 -4.84 -3.00 28.29
C ARG A 135 -4.22 -3.85 29.37
N SER A 136 -2.90 -3.75 29.53
CA SER A 136 -2.18 -4.38 30.63
C SER A 136 -2.02 -3.39 31.78
N PRO A 137 -2.37 -3.77 33.03
CA PRO A 137 -2.13 -2.93 34.20
C PRO A 137 -0.67 -2.48 34.30
N GLY A 138 -0.44 -1.21 34.65
CA GLY A 138 0.91 -0.65 34.78
C GLY A 138 1.63 -0.32 33.46
N ILE A 139 1.05 -0.67 32.31
CA ILE A 139 1.61 -0.32 31.00
C ILE A 139 0.86 0.90 30.44
N PRO A 140 1.57 2.00 30.08
CA PRO A 140 0.97 3.13 29.39
C PRO A 140 0.25 2.68 28.10
N ASN A 141 -0.86 3.33 27.79
CA ASN A 141 -1.64 3.04 26.58
C ASN A 141 -2.14 4.34 25.94
N GLY A 142 -2.51 4.23 24.67
CA GLY A 142 -2.77 5.36 23.80
C GLY A 142 -1.47 6.00 23.29
N SER A 143 -1.61 6.79 22.23
CA SER A 143 -0.50 7.55 21.64
C SER A 143 -1.02 8.74 20.87
N ILE A 144 -0.16 9.73 20.66
CA ILE A 144 -0.39 10.85 19.74
C ILE A 144 0.86 10.98 18.88
N GLY A 145 0.67 11.23 17.60
CA GLY A 145 1.78 11.31 16.68
C GLY A 145 1.38 11.87 15.33
N ALA A 146 2.39 12.00 14.48
CA ALA A 146 2.21 12.34 13.08
C ALA A 146 3.30 11.68 12.25
N THR A 147 3.00 11.44 10.98
CA THR A 147 3.92 10.84 10.02
C THR A 147 3.69 11.41 8.63
N VAL A 148 4.73 11.33 7.80
CA VAL A 148 4.67 11.56 6.35
C VAL A 148 5.00 10.29 5.55
N SER A 149 5.17 9.16 6.22
CA SER A 149 5.62 7.88 5.64
C SER A 149 4.66 7.32 4.60
N GLN A 150 3.38 7.71 4.67
CA GLN A 150 2.33 7.27 3.75
C GLN A 150 2.33 8.08 2.43
N THR A 151 3.30 8.98 2.24
CA THR A 151 3.53 9.69 0.97
C THR A 151 3.79 8.69 -0.15
N LEU A 152 3.12 8.89 -1.29
CA LEU A 152 3.21 8.04 -2.47
C LEU A 152 3.93 8.76 -3.60
N LEU A 153 4.77 8.03 -4.32
CA LEU A 153 5.35 8.47 -5.59
C LEU A 153 5.12 7.38 -6.62
N GLY A 154 4.77 7.79 -7.83
CA GLY A 154 4.51 6.91 -8.95
C GLY A 154 5.22 7.36 -10.21
N ILE A 155 5.47 6.41 -11.09
CA ILE A 155 5.95 6.64 -12.44
C ILE A 155 5.12 5.79 -13.39
N SER A 156 4.76 6.34 -14.54
CA SER A 156 4.17 5.55 -15.64
C SER A 156 4.81 5.91 -16.97
N VAL A 157 4.90 4.92 -17.84
CA VAL A 157 5.56 5.02 -19.14
C VAL A 157 4.68 4.38 -20.20
N LYS A 158 4.47 5.09 -21.32
CA LYS A 158 3.83 4.53 -22.51
C LYS A 158 4.87 3.89 -23.42
N GLY A 159 4.67 2.63 -23.77
CA GLY A 159 5.55 1.87 -24.66
C GLY A 159 5.07 1.88 -26.12
N PRO A 160 5.80 1.18 -27.01
CA PRO A 160 5.41 1.03 -28.41
C PRO A 160 4.15 0.17 -28.56
N VAL A 161 3.49 0.29 -29.71
CA VAL A 161 2.47 -0.68 -30.12
C VAL A 161 3.16 -1.94 -30.63
N VAL A 162 2.88 -3.09 -30.00
CA VAL A 162 3.46 -4.39 -30.35
C VAL A 162 2.33 -5.35 -30.70
N LEU A 163 2.36 -5.94 -31.90
CA LEU A 163 1.34 -6.89 -32.37
C LEU A 163 -0.11 -6.35 -32.22
N GLY A 164 -0.31 -5.05 -32.48
CA GLY A 164 -1.61 -4.38 -32.35
C GLY A 164 -2.02 -4.04 -30.91
N ALA A 165 -1.22 -4.40 -29.90
CA ALA A 165 -1.46 -4.05 -28.51
C ALA A 165 -0.70 -2.78 -28.12
N ARG A 166 -1.34 -1.91 -27.33
CA ARG A 166 -0.65 -0.83 -26.64
C ARG A 166 0.12 -1.41 -25.46
N THR A 167 1.38 -1.01 -25.30
CA THR A 167 2.16 -1.41 -24.13
C THR A 167 2.33 -0.23 -23.18
N SER A 168 2.32 -0.50 -21.89
CA SER A 168 2.65 0.50 -20.87
C SER A 168 3.24 -0.17 -19.62
N ALA A 169 3.82 0.62 -18.75
CA ALA A 169 4.30 0.16 -17.45
C ALA A 169 4.14 1.25 -16.40
N ASP A 170 3.95 0.84 -15.15
CA ASP A 170 3.85 1.72 -14.01
C ASP A 170 4.54 1.11 -12.79
N ALA A 171 4.96 1.97 -11.86
CA ALA A 171 5.42 1.56 -10.56
C ALA A 171 5.06 2.61 -9.52
N SER A 172 4.78 2.17 -8.29
CA SER A 172 4.50 3.04 -7.16
C SER A 172 5.28 2.62 -5.91
N ILE A 173 5.75 3.62 -5.17
CA ILE A 173 6.47 3.47 -3.91
C ILE A 173 5.82 4.30 -2.80
N ASP A 174 6.02 3.89 -1.57
CA ASP A 174 5.82 4.72 -0.37
C ASP A 174 7.05 4.70 0.55
N PHE A 175 7.00 5.45 1.64
CA PHE A 175 8.03 5.52 2.66
C PHE A 175 7.63 4.75 3.94
N SER A 176 6.72 3.77 3.81
CA SER A 176 6.17 2.97 4.90
C SER A 176 6.70 1.53 4.88
N GLY A 177 7.96 1.35 4.47
CA GLY A 177 8.66 0.05 4.46
C GLY A 177 9.05 -0.51 5.82
N GLY A 178 8.60 0.12 6.91
CA GLY A 178 8.88 -0.27 8.28
C GLY A 178 9.84 0.66 8.99
N ASN A 179 10.14 0.32 10.25
CA ASN A 179 10.97 1.11 11.15
C ASN A 179 12.24 0.32 11.49
N PRO A 180 13.43 0.79 11.07
CA PRO A 180 14.68 0.13 11.46
C PRO A 180 14.84 0.09 12.98
N PRO A 181 15.40 -0.99 13.56
CA PRO A 181 15.60 -1.13 15.01
C PRO A 181 16.81 -0.32 15.49
N VAL A 182 16.82 0.98 15.21
CA VAL A 182 17.86 1.95 15.61
C VAL A 182 17.21 3.17 16.26
N SER A 183 18.02 3.99 16.94
CA SER A 183 17.54 5.24 17.54
C SER A 183 16.89 6.12 16.46
N TYR A 184 15.71 6.67 16.76
CA TYR A 184 14.92 7.49 15.83
C TYR A 184 14.50 6.78 14.52
N GLY A 185 14.49 5.44 14.49
CA GLY A 185 14.13 4.65 13.31
C GLY A 185 12.72 4.94 12.76
N VAL A 186 11.80 5.42 13.60
CA VAL A 186 10.44 5.82 13.21
C VAL A 186 10.40 6.99 12.22
N THR A 187 11.48 7.78 12.11
CA THR A 187 11.60 8.87 11.12
C THR A 187 12.49 8.51 9.93
N ALA A 188 12.93 7.25 9.81
CA ALA A 188 13.86 6.84 8.76
C ALA A 188 13.24 6.87 7.35
N GLY A 189 11.93 6.62 7.23
CA GLY A 189 11.21 6.64 5.95
C GLY A 189 11.72 5.57 4.97
N LEU A 190 11.65 4.29 5.35
CA LEU A 190 12.09 3.20 4.48
C LEU A 190 11.22 3.12 3.22
N ILE A 191 11.87 3.17 2.06
CA ILE A 191 11.19 3.04 0.77
C ILE A 191 10.67 1.61 0.61
N ARG A 192 9.41 1.48 0.22
CA ARG A 192 8.76 0.21 -0.11
C ARG A 192 8.11 0.29 -1.48
N LEU A 193 8.37 -0.74 -2.28
CA LEU A 193 7.65 -0.98 -3.53
C LEU A 193 6.24 -1.47 -3.22
N ARG A 194 5.23 -0.78 -3.73
CA ARG A 194 3.82 -1.18 -3.59
C ARG A 194 3.39 -1.94 -4.82
N THR A 195 3.41 -1.27 -5.97
CA THR A 195 3.05 -1.85 -7.27
C THR A 195 4.17 -1.66 -8.28
N ALA A 196 4.28 -2.59 -9.22
CA ALA A 196 5.13 -2.49 -10.39
C ALA A 196 4.56 -3.38 -11.47
N ASN A 197 4.02 -2.80 -12.53
CA ASN A 197 3.26 -3.51 -13.54
C ASN A 197 3.74 -3.19 -14.95
N ALA A 198 3.62 -4.19 -15.83
CA ALA A 198 3.67 -4.04 -17.26
C ALA A 198 2.32 -4.48 -17.84
N HIS A 199 1.83 -3.70 -18.80
CA HIS A 199 0.52 -3.85 -19.43
C HIS A 199 0.67 -4.02 -20.93
N ILE A 200 -0.11 -4.96 -21.49
CA ILE A 200 -0.25 -5.19 -22.92
C ILE A 200 -1.75 -5.25 -23.25
N ASP A 201 -2.24 -4.19 -23.90
CA ASP A 201 -3.67 -3.94 -24.07
C ASP A 201 -4.08 -4.00 -25.54
N TRP A 202 -4.88 -5.01 -25.88
CA TRP A 202 -5.65 -5.08 -27.12
C TRP A 202 -7.04 -4.44 -26.91
N SER A 203 -7.89 -4.46 -27.95
CA SER A 203 -9.22 -3.83 -27.87
C SER A 203 -10.13 -4.42 -26.79
N ASN A 204 -10.11 -5.74 -26.59
CA ASN A 204 -11.00 -6.46 -25.67
C ASN A 204 -10.26 -7.38 -24.70
N THR A 205 -8.92 -7.37 -24.74
CA THR A 205 -8.08 -8.26 -23.93
C THR A 205 -6.93 -7.45 -23.38
N SER A 206 -6.59 -7.63 -22.12
CA SER A 206 -5.35 -7.09 -21.53
C SER A 206 -4.56 -8.20 -20.86
N LEU A 207 -3.25 -8.04 -20.85
CA LEU A 207 -2.31 -8.85 -20.08
C LEU A 207 -1.56 -7.91 -19.14
N LYS A 208 -1.61 -8.20 -17.85
CA LYS A 208 -0.89 -7.49 -16.79
C LYS A 208 0.10 -8.43 -16.12
N ILE A 209 1.35 -8.01 -16.01
CA ILE A 209 2.42 -8.77 -15.37
C ILE A 209 3.10 -7.85 -14.38
N GLY A 210 3.15 -8.21 -13.10
CA GLY A 210 3.69 -7.31 -12.10
C GLY A 210 3.39 -7.69 -10.67
N GLN A 211 3.66 -6.78 -9.74
CA GLN A 211 3.20 -6.87 -8.36
C GLN A 211 2.01 -5.92 -8.18
N ASP A 212 0.87 -6.46 -7.77
CA ASP A 212 -0.33 -5.65 -7.49
C ASP A 212 -1.27 -6.32 -6.49
N ALA A 213 -2.34 -5.63 -6.09
CA ALA A 213 -3.41 -6.18 -5.27
C ALA A 213 -4.10 -7.37 -5.97
N PRO A 214 -4.73 -8.29 -5.23
CA PRO A 214 -5.39 -9.45 -5.83
C PRO A 214 -6.48 -9.04 -6.82
N PHE A 215 -6.35 -9.38 -8.10
CA PHE A 215 -7.34 -9.00 -9.14
C PHE A 215 -8.74 -9.58 -8.91
N PHE A 216 -8.85 -10.61 -8.08
CA PHE A 216 -10.11 -11.24 -7.66
C PHE A 216 -10.73 -10.63 -6.39
N SER A 217 -10.10 -9.61 -5.80
CA SER A 217 -10.60 -8.76 -4.71
C SER A 217 -10.17 -7.30 -4.98
N PRO A 218 -10.76 -6.66 -6.00
CA PRO A 218 -10.21 -5.44 -6.59
C PRO A 218 -10.50 -4.14 -5.84
N LEU A 219 -11.41 -4.14 -4.86
CA LEU A 219 -11.90 -2.94 -4.20
C LEU A 219 -11.20 -2.70 -2.86
N SER A 220 -11.25 -1.47 -2.39
CA SER A 220 -10.85 -1.13 -1.02
C SER A 220 -11.62 0.09 -0.53
N PRO A 221 -11.94 0.16 0.78
CA PRO A 221 -12.60 1.34 1.33
C PRO A 221 -11.77 2.60 1.13
N THR A 222 -12.46 3.71 0.93
CA THR A 222 -11.90 5.02 0.64
C THR A 222 -11.48 5.72 1.93
N SER A 223 -10.17 5.88 2.15
CA SER A 223 -9.62 6.63 3.28
C SER A 223 -8.19 7.11 3.02
N TYR A 224 -7.89 8.33 3.47
CA TYR A 224 -6.52 8.86 3.52
C TYR A 224 -5.82 8.65 4.87
N ALA A 225 -6.52 8.09 5.87
CA ALA A 225 -5.91 7.77 7.15
C ALA A 225 -5.01 6.52 7.05
N THR A 226 -5.31 5.62 6.11
CA THR A 226 -4.65 4.32 5.92
C THR A 226 -4.36 4.13 4.43
N VAL A 227 -3.28 4.73 3.97
CA VAL A 227 -2.78 4.61 2.59
C VAL A 227 -1.63 3.60 2.53
N ALA A 228 -0.77 3.59 3.54
CA ALA A 228 0.33 2.64 3.66
C ALA A 228 -0.18 1.19 3.70
N GLU A 229 -1.30 0.92 4.34
CA GLU A 229 -2.04 -0.34 4.19
C GLU A 229 -3.49 0.02 3.82
N PRO A 230 -4.11 -0.67 2.85
CA PRO A 230 -5.50 -0.43 2.50
C PRO A 230 -6.43 -0.49 3.72
N SER A 231 -7.53 0.28 3.68
CA SER A 231 -8.51 0.24 4.76
C SER A 231 -9.04 -1.18 4.95
N PHE A 232 -9.20 -1.59 6.22
CA PHE A 232 -9.63 -2.93 6.61
C PHE A 232 -8.69 -4.09 6.21
N SER A 233 -7.42 -3.82 5.92
CA SER A 233 -6.37 -4.84 6.01
C SER A 233 -6.49 -5.60 7.33
N TRP A 234 -6.56 -6.93 7.27
CA TRP A 234 -6.77 -7.83 8.42
C TRP A 234 -8.13 -7.69 9.14
N ALA A 235 -9.05 -6.92 8.58
CA ALA A 235 -10.44 -6.77 9.02
C ALA A 235 -11.40 -6.94 7.84
N GLY A 236 -11.11 -7.92 6.97
CA GLY A 236 -12.02 -8.37 5.91
C GLY A 236 -11.65 -7.98 4.49
N ASN A 237 -10.66 -7.10 4.30
CA ASN A 237 -10.15 -6.75 2.97
C ASN A 237 -8.97 -7.66 2.59
N LEU A 238 -8.99 -8.29 1.41
CA LEU A 238 -7.85 -9.00 0.86
C LEU A 238 -7.03 -8.04 0.01
N TRP A 239 -5.75 -7.85 0.32
CA TRP A 239 -5.05 -6.64 -0.11
C TRP A 239 -3.57 -6.82 -0.46
N VAL A 240 -2.99 -7.97 -0.14
CA VAL A 240 -1.53 -8.15 -0.19
C VAL A 240 -1.04 -8.00 -1.63
N TRP A 241 -0.14 -7.03 -1.84
CA TRP A 241 0.51 -6.84 -3.14
C TRP A 241 1.36 -8.05 -3.47
N THR A 242 0.96 -8.77 -4.50
CA THR A 242 1.49 -10.09 -4.85
C THR A 242 2.01 -10.06 -6.28
N PRO A 243 3.21 -10.58 -6.56
CA PRO A 243 3.63 -10.84 -7.93
C PRO A 243 2.62 -11.75 -8.64
N GLN A 244 2.12 -11.31 -9.79
CA GLN A 244 1.05 -11.97 -10.53
C GLN A 244 1.11 -11.71 -12.03
N VAL A 245 0.49 -12.62 -12.77
CA VAL A 245 0.20 -12.52 -14.19
C VAL A 245 -1.30 -12.67 -14.36
N GLU A 246 -1.94 -11.66 -14.93
CA GLU A 246 -3.39 -11.58 -15.11
C GLU A 246 -3.73 -11.37 -16.59
N VAL A 247 -4.69 -12.13 -17.08
CA VAL A 247 -5.35 -11.89 -18.36
C VAL A 247 -6.79 -11.48 -18.09
N GLU A 248 -7.18 -10.31 -18.62
CA GLU A 248 -8.56 -9.86 -18.65
C GLU A 248 -9.11 -9.99 -20.08
N HIS A 249 -10.35 -10.47 -20.22
CA HIS A 249 -11.10 -10.42 -21.47
C HIS A 249 -12.49 -9.84 -21.23
N ARG A 250 -12.89 -8.87 -22.07
CA ARG A 250 -14.16 -8.16 -21.95
C ARG A 250 -15.07 -8.45 -23.13
N ILE A 251 -16.32 -8.75 -22.82
CA ILE A 251 -17.39 -8.99 -23.80
C ILE A 251 -18.49 -7.96 -23.56
N ALA A 252 -18.78 -7.14 -24.57
CA ALA A 252 -19.95 -6.27 -24.53
C ALA A 252 -21.22 -7.13 -24.66
N LEU A 253 -22.14 -7.00 -23.70
CA LEU A 253 -23.44 -7.66 -23.73
C LEU A 253 -24.46 -6.83 -24.51
N ASN A 254 -24.36 -5.51 -24.38
CA ASN A 254 -25.13 -4.50 -25.10
C ASN A 254 -24.38 -3.15 -25.02
N THR A 255 -25.03 -2.04 -25.40
CA THR A 255 -24.41 -0.71 -25.39
C THR A 255 -24.02 -0.22 -23.99
N ASP A 256 -24.67 -0.73 -22.94
CA ASP A 256 -24.57 -0.20 -21.59
C ASP A 256 -24.02 -1.25 -20.60
N SER A 257 -23.64 -2.44 -21.06
CA SER A 257 -23.26 -3.54 -20.17
C SER A 257 -22.19 -4.43 -20.77
N SER A 258 -21.30 -4.91 -19.92
CA SER A 258 -20.22 -5.82 -20.28
C SER A 258 -20.03 -6.92 -19.24
N LEU A 259 -19.53 -8.06 -19.71
CA LEU A 259 -19.02 -9.14 -18.88
C LEU A 259 -17.50 -9.17 -19.01
N THR A 260 -16.81 -9.17 -17.88
CA THR A 260 -15.36 -9.22 -17.79
C THR A 260 -14.95 -10.55 -17.18
N PHE A 261 -13.99 -11.23 -17.81
CA PHE A 261 -13.38 -12.46 -17.33
C PHE A 261 -11.92 -12.18 -17.01
N GLN A 262 -11.50 -12.47 -15.80
CA GLN A 262 -10.12 -12.35 -15.34
C GLN A 262 -9.62 -13.73 -14.91
N GLY A 263 -8.39 -14.04 -15.26
CA GLY A 263 -7.73 -15.28 -14.86
C GLY A 263 -6.22 -15.11 -14.82
N GLY A 264 -5.57 -15.77 -13.87
CA GLY A 264 -4.15 -15.51 -13.67
C GLY A 264 -3.44 -16.46 -12.73
N LEU A 265 -2.12 -16.27 -12.68
CA LEU A 265 -1.20 -16.92 -11.77
C LEU A 265 -0.65 -15.91 -10.77
N LEU A 266 -0.44 -16.33 -9.52
CA LEU A 266 0.13 -15.48 -8.47
C LEU A 266 1.22 -16.22 -7.71
N ASP A 267 2.16 -15.47 -7.13
CA ASP A 267 3.06 -15.99 -6.10
C ASP A 267 2.21 -16.49 -4.91
N PRO A 268 2.33 -17.75 -4.47
CA PRO A 268 1.56 -18.30 -3.37
C PRO A 268 2.08 -17.79 -2.01
N LEU A 269 2.00 -16.49 -1.75
CA LEU A 269 2.51 -15.93 -0.51
C LEU A 269 1.78 -16.50 0.72
N THR A 270 2.50 -16.53 1.85
CA THR A 270 1.95 -16.77 3.20
C THR A 270 2.26 -15.58 4.09
N GLU A 271 1.72 -15.56 5.30
CA GLU A 271 1.98 -14.53 6.31
C GLU A 271 3.39 -14.60 6.94
N GLU A 272 4.23 -15.55 6.50
CA GLU A 272 5.54 -15.77 7.07
C GLU A 272 6.46 -14.57 6.81
N SER A 273 6.99 -14.01 7.89
CA SER A 273 7.95 -12.91 7.83
C SER A 273 9.30 -13.37 7.29
N ALA A 274 9.79 -12.68 6.27
CA ALA A 274 11.15 -12.87 5.78
C ALA A 274 12.19 -12.34 6.80
N SER A 275 13.40 -12.91 6.77
CA SER A 275 14.53 -12.30 7.50
C SER A 275 14.98 -11.03 6.78
N PHE A 276 15.32 -10.00 7.55
CA PHE A 276 15.69 -8.68 7.03
C PHE A 276 16.88 -8.72 6.06
N GLN A 277 17.81 -9.67 6.22
CA GLN A 277 19.03 -9.77 5.40
C GLN A 277 18.97 -10.87 4.33
N PHE A 278 18.12 -11.88 4.51
CA PHE A 278 18.06 -13.05 3.62
C PHE A 278 16.60 -13.48 3.45
N ARG A 279 16.15 -13.66 2.20
CA ARG A 279 14.84 -14.25 1.92
C ARG A 279 14.97 -15.77 1.88
N SER A 280 14.24 -16.44 2.75
CA SER A 280 13.93 -17.87 2.61
C SER A 280 12.57 -18.02 1.95
N PRO A 281 12.34 -19.10 1.18
CA PRO A 281 11.01 -19.36 0.62
C PRO A 281 10.00 -19.58 1.76
N SER A 282 8.85 -18.96 1.61
CA SER A 282 7.65 -19.20 2.43
C SER A 282 7.06 -20.59 2.15
N ALA A 283 6.15 -21.05 3.01
CA ALA A 283 5.49 -22.33 2.87
C ALA A 283 4.76 -22.47 1.53
N GLY A 284 4.18 -21.40 0.99
CA GLY A 284 3.54 -21.46 -0.32
C GLY A 284 4.55 -21.59 -1.47
N GLU A 285 5.68 -20.87 -1.41
CA GLU A 285 6.77 -21.03 -2.39
C GLU A 285 7.41 -22.42 -2.33
N LEU A 286 7.53 -23.00 -1.12
CA LEU A 286 8.04 -24.36 -0.92
C LEU A 286 7.19 -25.42 -1.62
N SER A 287 5.89 -25.15 -1.86
CA SER A 287 5.02 -26.04 -2.62
C SER A 287 5.41 -26.15 -4.11
N ARG A 288 6.20 -25.18 -4.63
CA ARG A 288 6.65 -25.09 -6.04
C ARG A 288 5.52 -25.04 -7.06
N VAL A 289 4.31 -24.70 -6.64
CA VAL A 289 3.14 -24.55 -7.50
C VAL A 289 2.64 -23.12 -7.36
N PRO A 290 2.54 -22.34 -8.46
CA PRO A 290 1.97 -21.00 -8.38
C PRO A 290 0.52 -21.09 -7.94
N ALA A 291 0.03 -20.04 -7.31
CA ALA A 291 -1.39 -19.89 -7.07
C ALA A 291 -2.13 -19.62 -8.39
N ILE A 292 -3.38 -20.04 -8.45
CA ILE A 292 -4.30 -19.74 -9.54
C ILE A 292 -5.48 -18.94 -9.00
N ALA A 293 -5.96 -17.96 -9.77
CA ALA A 293 -7.19 -17.26 -9.44
C ALA A 293 -7.97 -16.87 -10.69
N GLY A 294 -9.25 -16.59 -10.48
CA GLY A 294 -10.14 -16.10 -11.51
C GLY A 294 -11.27 -15.26 -10.94
N ARG A 295 -11.79 -14.36 -11.76
CA ARG A 295 -12.95 -13.51 -11.44
C ARG A 295 -13.81 -13.31 -12.68
N VAL A 296 -15.12 -13.32 -12.48
CA VAL A 296 -16.10 -12.93 -13.49
C VAL A 296 -16.87 -11.74 -12.95
N ALA A 297 -16.98 -10.67 -13.74
CA ALA A 297 -17.66 -9.46 -13.33
C ALA A 297 -18.63 -8.96 -14.37
N TRP A 298 -19.84 -8.65 -13.93
CA TRP A 298 -20.84 -7.97 -14.73
C TRP A 298 -20.86 -6.50 -14.35
N ALA A 299 -20.64 -5.63 -15.35
CA ALA A 299 -20.66 -4.20 -15.16
C ALA A 299 -21.71 -3.55 -16.06
N ARG A 300 -22.39 -2.54 -15.52
CA ARG A 300 -23.19 -1.58 -16.26
C ARG A 300 -22.41 -0.27 -16.37
N HIS A 301 -22.24 0.21 -17.59
CA HIS A 301 -21.29 1.29 -17.92
C HIS A 301 -21.62 2.61 -17.20
N SER A 302 -20.60 3.44 -16.99
CA SER A 302 -20.67 4.74 -16.31
C SER A 302 -21.62 5.75 -16.97
N ALA A 303 -21.94 5.56 -18.25
CA ALA A 303 -22.95 6.34 -18.98
C ALA A 303 -24.41 6.04 -18.54
N SER A 304 -24.64 4.95 -17.81
CA SER A 304 -25.96 4.64 -17.26
C SER A 304 -26.30 5.56 -16.08
N THR A 305 -27.59 5.78 -15.82
CA THR A 305 -28.04 6.64 -14.70
C THR A 305 -27.49 6.17 -13.35
N PHE A 306 -27.37 4.85 -13.18
CA PHE A 306 -26.91 4.17 -11.96
C PHE A 306 -25.98 3.02 -12.35
N PRO A 307 -24.67 3.31 -12.59
CA PRO A 307 -23.70 2.27 -12.89
C PRO A 307 -23.50 1.35 -11.70
N PHE A 308 -23.14 0.10 -12.01
CA PHE A 308 -22.75 -0.87 -11.00
C PHE A 308 -21.79 -1.90 -11.58
N THR A 309 -21.05 -2.56 -10.70
CA THR A 309 -20.27 -3.75 -10.97
C THR A 309 -20.59 -4.80 -9.91
N LEU A 310 -20.79 -6.05 -10.35
CA LEU A 310 -20.93 -7.22 -9.50
C LEU A 310 -19.89 -8.25 -9.92
N GLY A 311 -19.04 -8.68 -9.00
CA GLY A 311 -18.00 -9.67 -9.26
C GLY A 311 -18.13 -10.91 -8.39
N LEU A 312 -17.72 -12.04 -8.96
CA LEU A 312 -17.52 -13.30 -8.25
C LEU A 312 -16.15 -13.85 -8.64
N GLY A 313 -15.34 -14.19 -7.64
CA GLY A 313 -13.99 -14.69 -7.85
C GLY A 313 -13.63 -15.85 -6.95
N GLY A 314 -12.44 -16.38 -7.19
CA GLY A 314 -11.85 -17.41 -6.33
C GLY A 314 -10.37 -17.56 -6.57
N TYR A 315 -9.71 -18.13 -5.58
CA TYR A 315 -8.27 -18.36 -5.53
C TYR A 315 -7.99 -19.76 -5.01
N ARG A 316 -6.88 -20.35 -5.47
CA ARG A 316 -6.36 -21.61 -4.96
C ARG A 316 -4.84 -21.65 -5.01
N ALA A 317 -4.24 -22.12 -3.92
CA ALA A 317 -2.81 -22.39 -3.80
C ALA A 317 -2.53 -23.61 -2.91
N ARG A 318 -1.26 -23.98 -2.82
CA ARG A 318 -0.74 -24.99 -1.90
C ARG A 318 0.26 -24.34 -0.95
N GLN A 319 0.32 -24.83 0.29
CA GLN A 319 1.26 -24.38 1.31
C GLN A 319 1.92 -25.60 1.96
N GLN A 320 3.24 -25.61 2.05
CA GLN A 320 4.04 -26.68 2.65
C GLN A 320 4.85 -26.14 3.83
N TYR A 321 4.39 -26.41 5.05
CA TYR A 321 5.05 -25.96 6.27
C TYR A 321 6.02 -27.02 6.80
N GLY A 322 7.32 -26.78 6.64
CA GLY A 322 8.35 -27.71 7.11
C GLY A 322 8.16 -29.13 6.57
N SER A 323 8.09 -30.12 7.45
CA SER A 323 7.88 -31.53 7.08
C SER A 323 6.42 -31.97 7.04
N PHE A 324 5.46 -31.05 7.20
CA PHE A 324 4.04 -31.39 7.14
C PHE A 324 3.57 -31.62 5.68
N PRO A 325 2.50 -32.41 5.48
CA PRO A 325 1.87 -32.53 4.17
C PRO A 325 1.39 -31.19 3.62
N ASP A 326 1.26 -31.11 2.30
CA ASP A 326 0.68 -29.94 1.62
C ASP A 326 -0.72 -29.61 2.15
N LEU A 327 -0.91 -28.35 2.51
CA LEU A 327 -2.21 -27.77 2.86
C LEU A 327 -2.76 -26.96 1.68
N ASN A 328 -4.07 -27.02 1.48
CA ASN A 328 -4.74 -26.18 0.48
C ASN A 328 -5.06 -24.81 1.08
N SER A 329 -4.69 -23.77 0.34
CA SER A 329 -5.20 -22.41 0.52
C SER A 329 -6.22 -22.12 -0.57
N TRP A 330 -7.37 -21.57 -0.21
CA TRP A 330 -8.42 -21.25 -1.18
C TRP A 330 -9.34 -20.15 -0.67
N THR A 331 -9.93 -19.40 -1.60
CA THR A 331 -11.02 -18.46 -1.31
C THR A 331 -12.11 -18.52 -2.38
N VAL A 332 -13.32 -18.18 -1.95
CA VAL A 332 -14.39 -17.69 -2.81
C VAL A 332 -14.68 -16.26 -2.39
N ASN A 333 -14.82 -15.38 -3.37
CA ASN A 333 -14.92 -13.93 -3.19
C ASN A 333 -16.13 -13.40 -3.94
N ALA A 334 -16.74 -12.36 -3.40
CA ALA A 334 -17.73 -11.56 -4.09
C ALA A 334 -17.43 -10.08 -3.84
N ASP A 335 -17.63 -9.26 -4.85
CA ASP A 335 -17.45 -7.82 -4.77
C ASP A 335 -18.61 -7.09 -5.45
N PHE A 336 -18.90 -5.90 -4.97
CA PHE A 336 -19.89 -5.03 -5.59
C PHE A 336 -19.51 -3.56 -5.42
N ASP A 337 -19.86 -2.77 -6.44
CA ASP A 337 -19.80 -1.32 -6.43
C ASP A 337 -21.02 -0.80 -7.19
N ALA A 338 -21.80 0.10 -6.60
CA ALA A 338 -23.04 0.56 -7.20
C ALA A 338 -23.39 2.00 -6.82
N ASN A 339 -23.71 2.81 -7.82
CA ASN A 339 -24.33 4.11 -7.60
C ASN A 339 -25.83 3.92 -7.38
N ILE A 340 -26.31 4.30 -6.20
CA ILE A 340 -27.75 4.27 -5.87
C ILE A 340 -28.42 5.59 -6.29
N SER A 341 -27.65 6.69 -6.27
CA SER A 341 -28.08 8.00 -6.77
C SER A 341 -26.88 8.74 -7.37
N THR A 342 -27.10 9.96 -7.87
CA THR A 342 -26.01 10.87 -8.30
C THR A 342 -25.07 11.27 -7.16
N PHE A 343 -25.47 11.04 -5.90
CA PHE A 343 -24.70 11.44 -4.71
C PHE A 343 -24.32 10.26 -3.82
N ILE A 344 -24.86 9.07 -4.05
CA ILE A 344 -24.73 7.92 -3.15
C ILE A 344 -24.16 6.73 -3.91
N GLU A 345 -23.06 6.20 -3.40
CA GLU A 345 -22.38 5.00 -3.87
C GLU A 345 -22.28 4.02 -2.69
N VAL A 346 -22.49 2.73 -2.97
CA VAL A 346 -22.27 1.65 -2.00
C VAL A 346 -21.36 0.62 -2.63
N SER A 347 -20.34 0.20 -1.89
CA SER A 347 -19.41 -0.82 -2.32
C SER A 347 -19.04 -1.76 -1.18
N GLY A 348 -18.51 -2.92 -1.53
CA GLY A 348 -18.06 -3.88 -0.55
C GLY A 348 -17.45 -5.12 -1.17
N GLU A 349 -16.78 -5.87 -0.32
CA GLU A 349 -16.23 -7.18 -0.65
C GLU A 349 -16.52 -8.17 0.45
N TRP A 350 -16.61 -9.44 0.06
CA TRP A 350 -16.77 -10.55 0.97
C TRP A 350 -15.91 -11.70 0.48
N TYR A 351 -15.34 -12.45 1.42
CA TYR A 351 -14.63 -13.68 1.12
C TYR A 351 -14.93 -14.76 2.17
N ARG A 352 -14.81 -16.02 1.73
CA ARG A 352 -14.69 -17.19 2.60
C ARG A 352 -13.57 -18.08 2.09
N GLY A 353 -12.75 -18.60 2.99
CA GLY A 353 -11.60 -19.39 2.59
C GLY A 353 -10.97 -20.23 3.67
N GLN A 354 -9.82 -20.79 3.33
CA GLN A 354 -8.93 -21.52 4.23
C GLN A 354 -7.49 -21.12 3.95
N ALA A 355 -6.68 -20.99 5.01
CA ALA A 355 -5.25 -20.68 4.93
C ALA A 355 -4.97 -19.41 4.10
N VAL A 356 -5.68 -18.33 4.41
CA VAL A 356 -5.73 -17.09 3.61
C VAL A 356 -4.82 -15.97 4.14
N GLY A 357 -3.95 -16.28 5.11
CA GLY A 357 -3.05 -15.31 5.76
C GLY A 357 -2.20 -14.53 4.76
N GLY A 358 -1.67 -15.21 3.75
CA GLY A 358 -0.89 -14.58 2.68
C GLY A 358 -1.67 -13.65 1.74
N LEU A 359 -3.01 -13.67 1.77
CA LEU A 359 -3.85 -12.73 1.03
C LEU A 359 -4.24 -11.50 1.87
N GLY A 360 -3.82 -11.44 3.14
CA GLY A 360 -4.22 -10.39 4.09
C GLY A 360 -5.50 -10.71 4.87
N GLY A 361 -6.04 -11.92 4.71
CA GLY A 361 -7.19 -12.44 5.47
C GLY A 361 -6.78 -13.29 6.67
N GLY A 362 -7.75 -13.82 7.42
CA GLY A 362 -7.50 -14.77 8.52
C GLY A 362 -6.77 -14.15 9.71
N ILE A 363 -6.69 -12.82 9.79
CA ILE A 363 -6.09 -12.07 10.89
C ILE A 363 -4.63 -12.52 11.14
N TRP A 364 -3.77 -12.40 10.12
CA TRP A 364 -2.35 -12.77 10.17
C TRP A 364 -2.09 -14.27 10.34
N MET A 365 -3.04 -15.14 9.97
CA MET A 365 -2.89 -16.58 10.20
C MET A 365 -3.47 -17.40 9.05
N SER A 366 -2.69 -18.35 8.59
CA SER A 366 -3.14 -19.44 7.71
C SER A 366 -3.35 -20.75 8.48
N VAL A 367 -2.57 -20.95 9.54
CA VAL A 367 -2.46 -22.22 10.27
C VAL A 367 -2.30 -22.01 11.77
N ILE A 368 -2.55 -23.05 12.56
CA ILE A 368 -2.25 -23.13 13.99
C ILE A 368 -1.44 -24.38 14.33
N TYR A 369 -0.77 -24.32 15.48
CA TYR A 369 0.12 -25.34 16.01
C TYR A 369 -0.24 -25.69 17.46
N PRO A 370 0.03 -26.93 17.93
CA PRO A 370 -0.23 -27.34 19.31
C PRO A 370 0.81 -26.82 20.33
N ASN A 371 1.94 -26.32 19.85
CA ASN A 371 3.04 -25.79 20.67
C ASN A 371 3.52 -24.43 20.16
N SER A 372 4.01 -23.57 21.07
CA SER A 372 4.29 -22.16 20.80
C SER A 372 5.60 -21.90 20.03
N ALA A 373 6.45 -22.91 19.88
CA ALA A 373 7.73 -22.79 19.18
C ALA A 373 8.12 -24.13 18.54
N PRO A 374 8.87 -24.13 17.42
CA PRO A 374 9.34 -25.36 16.77
C PRO A 374 10.19 -26.26 17.68
N PRO A 375 10.28 -27.58 17.42
CA PRO A 375 9.58 -28.29 16.34
C PRO A 375 8.08 -28.44 16.65
N TYR A 376 7.23 -28.20 15.67
CA TYR A 376 5.78 -28.36 15.82
C TYR A 376 5.40 -29.85 15.76
N SER A 377 4.53 -30.31 16.67
CA SER A 377 4.06 -31.71 16.67
C SER A 377 2.81 -31.95 15.82
N GLY A 378 2.18 -30.88 15.32
CA GLY A 378 1.02 -30.93 14.44
C GLY A 378 0.76 -29.57 13.80
N ILE A 379 -0.09 -29.56 12.77
CA ILE A 379 -0.52 -28.35 12.08
C ILE A 379 -2.00 -28.48 11.71
N HIS A 380 -2.74 -27.38 11.77
CA HIS A 380 -4.12 -27.33 11.30
C HIS A 380 -4.37 -26.03 10.53
N ALA A 381 -5.02 -26.14 9.37
CA ALA A 381 -5.36 -24.98 8.56
C ALA A 381 -6.59 -24.27 9.12
N LEU A 382 -6.55 -22.94 9.16
CA LEU A 382 -7.67 -22.13 9.59
C LEU A 382 -8.60 -21.79 8.43
N ARG A 383 -9.89 -22.05 8.60
CA ARG A 383 -10.93 -21.45 7.77
C ARG A 383 -11.28 -20.07 8.31
N SER A 384 -11.51 -19.12 7.43
CA SER A 384 -11.95 -17.78 7.80
C SER A 384 -13.01 -17.24 6.86
N THR A 385 -13.71 -16.21 7.32
CA THR A 385 -14.65 -15.43 6.53
C THR A 385 -14.46 -13.97 6.90
N GLY A 386 -14.37 -13.13 5.89
CA GLY A 386 -14.22 -11.70 6.09
C GLY A 386 -14.91 -10.90 5.01
N GLY A 387 -15.01 -9.60 5.24
CA GLY A 387 -15.56 -8.68 4.28
C GLY A 387 -15.75 -7.30 4.85
N TRP A 388 -16.11 -6.37 3.99
CA TRP A 388 -16.37 -4.99 4.34
C TRP A 388 -17.45 -4.39 3.44
N ALA A 389 -18.07 -3.32 3.93
CA ALA A 389 -19.00 -2.51 3.16
C ALA A 389 -18.76 -1.03 3.46
N GLN A 390 -18.93 -0.19 2.45
CA GLN A 390 -18.79 1.25 2.51
C GLN A 390 -20.01 1.93 1.90
N LEU A 391 -20.53 2.93 2.60
CA LEU A 391 -21.43 3.94 2.08
C LEU A 391 -20.63 5.21 1.81
N LYS A 392 -20.74 5.74 0.59
CA LYS A 392 -20.12 6.99 0.18
C LYS A 392 -21.18 7.99 -0.25
N VAL A 393 -21.08 9.21 0.27
CA VAL A 393 -21.99 10.32 -0.02
C VAL A 393 -21.21 11.52 -0.53
N ARG A 394 -21.47 11.94 -1.77
CA ARG A 394 -20.85 13.10 -2.43
C ARG A 394 -21.88 14.19 -2.70
N PRO A 395 -22.27 15.01 -1.71
CA PRO A 395 -23.30 16.04 -1.91
C PRO A 395 -22.85 17.16 -2.86
N THR A 396 -21.55 17.35 -3.03
CA THR A 396 -20.95 18.30 -3.98
C THR A 396 -19.69 17.69 -4.58
N GLN A 397 -19.13 18.29 -5.63
CA GLN A 397 -17.84 17.86 -6.19
C GLN A 397 -16.66 18.00 -5.22
N GLN A 398 -16.78 18.85 -4.18
CA GLN A 398 -15.70 19.14 -3.23
C GLN A 398 -15.76 18.25 -1.99
N TRP A 399 -16.91 17.72 -1.65
CA TRP A 399 -17.13 17.02 -0.38
C TRP A 399 -17.52 15.57 -0.63
N GLU A 400 -16.86 14.69 0.10
CA GLU A 400 -17.16 13.27 0.15
C GLU A 400 -17.17 12.81 1.60
N PHE A 401 -18.20 12.06 1.99
CA PHE A 401 -18.34 11.47 3.31
C PHE A 401 -18.41 9.96 3.16
N ASN A 402 -17.57 9.23 3.88
CA ASN A 402 -17.55 7.77 3.85
C ASN A 402 -17.86 7.22 5.24
N GLY A 403 -18.72 6.21 5.30
CA GLY A 403 -18.92 5.37 6.46
C GLY A 403 -18.69 3.92 6.06
N ALA A 404 -17.83 3.20 6.78
CA ALA A 404 -17.47 1.85 6.41
C ALA A 404 -17.34 0.93 7.62
N ILE A 405 -17.63 -0.35 7.42
CA ILE A 405 -17.48 -1.43 8.41
C ILE A 405 -16.75 -2.60 7.76
N GLY A 406 -15.89 -3.27 8.52
CA GLY A 406 -15.15 -4.45 8.07
C GLY A 406 -14.95 -5.44 9.21
N GLN A 407 -14.91 -6.72 8.87
CA GLN A 407 -14.62 -7.80 9.80
C GLN A 407 -13.86 -8.94 9.13
N ASP A 408 -12.95 -9.55 9.88
CA ASP A 408 -12.35 -10.84 9.59
C ASP A 408 -12.59 -11.79 10.79
N GLU A 409 -12.94 -13.05 10.52
CA GLU A 409 -13.22 -14.04 11.56
C GLU A 409 -12.74 -15.44 11.16
N ASN A 410 -11.87 -16.02 11.99
CA ASN A 410 -11.44 -17.41 11.92
C ASN A 410 -12.49 -18.34 12.56
N ASP A 411 -12.72 -19.51 11.95
CA ASP A 411 -13.69 -20.49 12.45
C ASP A 411 -13.28 -20.98 13.85
N GLY A 412 -14.16 -20.73 14.82
CA GLY A 412 -13.93 -21.11 16.22
C GLY A 412 -13.70 -22.61 16.42
N LYS A 413 -14.20 -23.47 15.53
CA LYS A 413 -13.90 -24.91 15.58
C LYS A 413 -12.45 -25.21 15.22
N ASP A 414 -11.90 -24.50 14.24
CA ASP A 414 -10.52 -24.70 13.80
C ASP A 414 -9.54 -24.21 14.88
N LEU A 415 -9.86 -23.09 15.55
CA LEU A 415 -9.06 -22.56 16.67
C LEU A 415 -8.99 -23.50 17.89
N ARG A 416 -9.94 -24.43 18.01
CA ARG A 416 -10.03 -25.43 19.09
C ARG A 416 -9.66 -26.83 18.63
N PHE A 417 -9.07 -26.96 17.45
CA PHE A 417 -8.65 -28.25 16.91
C PHE A 417 -7.63 -28.93 17.84
N PHE A 418 -6.69 -28.16 18.38
CA PHE A 418 -5.77 -28.62 19.43
C PHE A 418 -6.28 -28.19 20.83
N PRO A 419 -5.98 -28.96 21.89
CA PRO A 419 -6.31 -28.56 23.28
C PRO A 419 -5.68 -27.22 23.68
N THR A 420 -4.54 -26.90 23.10
CA THR A 420 -3.89 -25.59 23.17
C THR A 420 -3.40 -25.26 21.77
N ALA A 421 -3.74 -24.09 21.26
CA ALA A 421 -3.42 -23.67 19.92
C ALA A 421 -2.61 -22.37 19.94
N TYR A 422 -1.63 -22.29 19.06
CA TYR A 422 -0.79 -21.13 18.83
C TYR A 422 -0.80 -20.79 17.35
N ALA A 423 -0.80 -19.51 17.04
CA ALA A 423 -0.46 -19.05 15.69
C ALA A 423 1.04 -19.23 15.43
N SER A 424 1.45 -18.99 14.18
CA SER A 424 2.85 -18.73 13.84
C SER A 424 3.45 -17.73 14.84
N TYR A 425 4.70 -17.92 15.28
CA TYR A 425 5.37 -17.10 16.32
C TYR A 425 4.87 -17.24 17.76
N GLY A 426 3.98 -18.20 18.04
CA GLY A 426 3.69 -18.64 19.41
C GLY A 426 2.70 -17.77 20.17
N PHE A 427 2.01 -16.83 19.52
CA PHE A 427 0.93 -16.06 20.13
C PHE A 427 -0.40 -16.81 20.10
N SER A 428 -1.32 -16.44 20.99
CA SER A 428 -2.68 -17.01 21.00
C SER A 428 -3.44 -16.59 19.74
N PRO A 429 -4.02 -17.54 18.98
CA PRO A 429 -4.62 -17.22 17.70
C PRO A 429 -5.86 -16.33 17.87
N PHE A 430 -6.01 -15.35 16.98
CA PHE A 430 -7.13 -14.42 17.02
C PHE A 430 -8.38 -15.03 16.38
N GLN A 431 -9.52 -14.94 17.08
CA GLN A 431 -10.78 -15.36 16.49
C GLN A 431 -11.35 -14.32 15.53
N LYS A 432 -11.31 -13.04 15.91
CA LYS A 432 -12.07 -12.00 15.23
C LYS A 432 -11.35 -10.67 15.30
N ASN A 433 -11.31 -9.98 14.17
CA ASN A 433 -10.90 -8.58 14.09
C ASN A 433 -12.01 -7.79 13.39
N ALA A 434 -12.38 -6.65 13.94
CA ALA A 434 -13.46 -5.82 13.38
C ALA A 434 -13.08 -4.35 13.46
N ALA A 435 -13.34 -3.64 12.38
CA ALA A 435 -13.01 -2.24 12.24
C ALA A 435 -14.19 -1.47 11.64
N ARG A 436 -14.24 -0.18 11.93
CA ARG A 436 -15.27 0.73 11.44
C ARG A 436 -14.74 2.15 11.48
N PHE A 437 -15.07 2.92 10.45
CA PHE A 437 -14.67 4.32 10.39
C PHE A 437 -15.76 5.19 9.77
N VAL A 438 -15.66 6.47 10.07
CA VAL A 438 -16.30 7.54 9.30
C VAL A 438 -15.21 8.54 8.94
N ASN A 439 -15.19 9.01 7.70
CA ASN A 439 -14.29 10.08 7.27
C ASN A 439 -15.02 11.12 6.41
N ALA A 440 -14.42 12.30 6.33
CA ALA A 440 -14.81 13.35 5.41
C ALA A 440 -13.59 13.76 4.60
N ILE A 441 -13.74 13.81 3.28
CA ILE A 441 -12.71 14.19 2.33
C ILE A 441 -13.15 15.48 1.67
N TYR A 442 -12.32 16.51 1.81
CA TYR A 442 -12.48 17.79 1.14
C TYR A 442 -11.47 17.92 0.00
N ARG A 443 -11.95 18.25 -1.19
CA ARG A 443 -11.14 18.51 -2.39
C ARG A 443 -11.21 20.00 -2.70
N PRO A 444 -10.16 20.77 -2.39
CA PRO A 444 -10.10 22.18 -2.78
C PRO A 444 -10.09 22.28 -4.31
N ARG A 445 -10.73 23.32 -4.86
CA ARG A 445 -10.64 23.60 -6.30
C ARG A 445 -9.21 24.01 -6.63
N ALA A 446 -8.65 23.43 -7.70
CA ALA A 446 -7.45 24.00 -8.31
C ALA A 446 -7.80 25.40 -8.83
N SER A 447 -7.11 26.42 -8.32
CA SER A 447 -7.18 27.80 -8.79
C SER A 447 -6.45 27.99 -10.10
#